data_AF-A0A5C6BKL4-F1
#
_entry.id   AF-A0A5C6BKL4-F1
#
_cell.length_a   1.000
_cell.length_b   1.000
_cell.length_c   1.000
_cell.angle_alpha   90.00
_cell.angle_beta   90.00
_cell.angle_gamma   90.00
#
_symmetry.space_group_name_H-M   'P 1'
#
loop_
_entity.id
_entity.type
_entity.pdbx_description
1 polymer ?
#
loop_
_entity_poly.entity_id
_entity_poly.type
_entity_poly.pdbx_seq_one_letter_code
_entity_poly.pdbx_strand_id
1 'polypeptide(L)'
;MRLFIFSLFVTVCVSFTGCGLVDASKEMTDTTLGLFEPNPRDYDDAAPMVAENWSEYGKDARSDRPTDKLDDPINKMLYSDKARAIERSVGYEYK
;
A
#
# COMPACT_ATOMS: atom_id res chain seq x y z
N MET A 1 50.71 -15.99 -19.99
CA MET A 1 50.73 -16.18 -18.52
C MET A 1 50.37 -14.91 -17.75
N ARG A 2 50.96 -13.74 -18.01
CA ARG A 2 50.65 -12.48 -17.30
C ARG A 2 49.16 -12.05 -17.35
N LEU A 3 48.49 -12.15 -18.50
CA LEU A 3 47.07 -11.79 -18.64
C LEU A 3 46.12 -12.71 -17.87
N PHE A 4 46.45 -13.99 -17.75
CA PHE A 4 45.66 -14.97 -16.99
C PHE A 4 45.72 -14.70 -15.49
N ILE A 5 46.89 -14.27 -14.99
CA ILE A 5 47.10 -13.92 -13.58
C ILE A 5 46.33 -12.64 -13.23
N PHE A 6 46.30 -11.64 -14.12
CA PHE A 6 45.50 -10.42 -13.92
C PHE A 6 44.00 -10.72 -13.91
N SER A 7 43.52 -11.55 -14.84
CA SER A 7 42.11 -11.96 -14.88
C SER A 7 41.70 -12.69 -13.59
N LEU A 8 42.54 -13.61 -13.10
CA LEU A 8 42.27 -14.37 -11.89
C LEU A 8 42.28 -13.48 -10.65
N PHE A 9 43.20 -12.51 -10.58
CA PHE A 9 43.29 -11.55 -9.48
C PHE A 9 42.05 -10.66 -9.39
N VAL A 10 41.53 -10.18 -10.53
CA VAL A 10 40.30 -9.37 -10.56
C VAL A 10 39.08 -10.18 -10.11
N THR A 11 38.93 -11.42 -10.58
CA THR A 11 37.82 -12.29 -10.13
C THR A 11 37.86 -12.58 -8.64
N VAL A 12 39.07 -12.78 -8.08
CA VAL A 12 39.26 -12.98 -6.64
C VAL A 12 38.85 -11.73 -5.87
N CYS A 13 39.34 -10.54 -6.26
CA CYS A 13 38.97 -9.29 -5.59
C CYS A 13 37.45 -9.03 -5.58
N VAL A 14 36.73 -9.31 -6.66
CA VAL A 14 35.27 -9.13 -6.73
C VAL A 14 34.52 -10.14 -5.87
N SER A 15 35.03 -11.38 -5.74
CA SER A 15 34.39 -12.40 -4.91
C SER A 15 34.54 -12.18 -3.40
N PHE A 16 35.65 -11.57 -2.95
CA PHE A 16 35.88 -11.30 -1.52
C PHE A 16 35.15 -10.06 -1.00
N THR A 17 34.89 -9.06 -1.84
CA THR A 17 34.11 -7.86 -1.46
C THR A 17 32.60 -8.12 -1.45
N GLY A 18 32.14 -9.21 -2.07
CA GLY A 18 30.73 -9.56 -2.18
C GLY A 18 30.06 -9.87 -0.85
N CYS A 19 30.75 -10.45 0.13
CA CYS A 19 30.13 -10.81 1.41
C CYS A 19 29.81 -9.60 2.30
N GLY A 20 30.71 -8.60 2.38
CA GLY A 20 30.49 -7.41 3.22
C GLY A 20 29.52 -6.39 2.60
N LEU A 21 29.39 -6.39 1.27
CA LEU A 21 28.43 -5.52 0.58
C LEU A 21 26.99 -5.98 0.80
N VAL A 22 26.75 -7.29 0.96
CA VAL A 22 25.42 -7.84 1.22
C VAL A 22 24.90 -7.37 2.58
N ASP A 23 25.72 -7.42 3.63
CA ASP A 23 25.32 -6.93 4.96
C ASP A 23 25.02 -5.42 4.96
N ALA A 24 25.91 -4.62 4.36
CA ALA A 24 25.68 -3.17 4.22
C ALA A 24 24.44 -2.85 3.38
N SER A 25 24.18 -3.62 2.31
CA SER A 25 23.00 -3.44 1.47
C SER A 25 21.71 -3.87 2.16
N LYS A 26 21.75 -4.92 2.99
CA LYS A 26 20.63 -5.38 3.80
C LYS A 26 20.24 -4.31 4.82
N GLU A 27 21.21 -3.75 5.52
CA GLU A 27 20.98 -2.72 6.53
C GLU A 27 20.45 -1.42 5.90
N MET A 28 20.96 -1.02 4.74
CA MET A 28 20.39 0.09 3.95
C MET A 28 18.97 -0.19 3.49
N THR A 29 18.67 -1.42 3.04
CA THR A 29 17.33 -1.79 2.55
C THR A 29 16.32 -1.84 3.69
N ASP A 30 16.68 -2.45 4.81
CA ASP A 30 15.84 -2.55 6.01
C ASP A 30 15.55 -1.15 6.58
N THR A 31 16.56 -0.26 6.61
CA THR A 31 16.36 1.14 7.05
C THR A 31 15.46 1.92 6.10
N THR A 32 15.61 1.71 4.78
CA THR A 32 14.78 2.38 3.77
C THR A 32 13.33 1.89 3.84
N LEU A 33 13.12 0.58 4.00
CA LEU A 33 11.78 0.00 4.14
C LEU A 33 11.11 0.41 5.45
N GLY A 34 11.85 0.49 6.56
CA GLY A 34 11.32 0.96 7.84
C GLY A 34 10.86 2.42 7.83
N LEU A 35 11.37 3.25 6.92
CA LEU A 35 10.89 4.63 6.71
C LEU A 35 9.55 4.69 5.94
N PHE A 36 9.28 3.69 5.11
CA PHE A 36 8.01 3.55 4.39
C PHE A 36 6.99 2.70 5.14
N GLU A 37 7.41 1.98 6.18
CA GLU A 37 6.53 1.17 7.00
C GLU A 37 5.62 2.08 7.83
N PRO A 38 4.29 2.04 7.58
CA PRO A 38 3.37 2.89 8.30
C PRO A 38 3.39 2.54 9.79
N ASN A 39 3.61 3.54 10.66
CA ASN A 39 3.57 3.36 12.10
C ASN A 39 2.15 2.96 12.53
N PRO A 40 1.93 1.74 13.05
CA PRO A 40 0.59 1.27 13.42
C PRO A 40 -0.03 2.07 14.57
N ARG A 41 0.77 2.86 15.30
CA ARG A 41 0.29 3.74 16.37
C ARG A 41 -0.19 5.10 15.87
N ASP A 42 0.18 5.50 14.65
CA ASP A 42 -0.36 6.71 14.00
C ASP A 42 -1.77 6.47 13.43
N TYR A 43 -2.23 5.21 13.42
CA TYR A 43 -3.61 4.83 13.12
C TYR A 43 -4.42 4.52 14.38
N ASP A 44 -3.85 4.70 15.58
CA ASP A 44 -4.60 4.68 16.87
C ASP A 44 -5.35 6.00 17.05
N ASP A 45 -5.93 6.48 15.96
CA ASP A 45 -7.06 7.37 16.02
C ASP A 45 -8.21 6.52 16.54
N ALA A 46 -8.38 6.52 17.85
CA ALA A 46 -9.69 6.46 18.49
C ALA A 46 -10.59 7.65 18.06
N ALA A 47 -10.33 8.27 16.90
CA ALA A 47 -11.36 8.92 16.14
C ALA A 47 -12.44 7.84 15.93
N PRO A 48 -13.67 8.07 16.43
CA PRO A 48 -14.76 7.15 16.15
C PRO A 48 -14.71 6.91 14.65
N MET A 49 -14.68 5.64 14.22
CA MET A 49 -14.75 5.33 12.80
C MET A 49 -15.87 6.19 12.25
N VAL A 50 -15.52 7.21 11.46
CA VAL A 50 -16.46 8.15 10.86
C VAL A 50 -17.14 7.40 9.72
N ALA A 51 -17.86 6.34 10.09
CA ALA A 51 -18.97 5.77 9.37
C ALA A 51 -20.18 6.70 9.48
N GLU A 52 -20.14 7.67 10.39
CA GLU A 52 -21.19 8.64 10.62
C GLU A 52 -21.20 9.66 9.47
N ASN A 53 -22.19 9.52 8.58
CA ASN A 53 -22.70 10.57 7.70
C ASN A 53 -22.00 10.89 6.37
N TRP A 54 -21.14 10.01 5.84
CA TRP A 54 -20.77 10.14 4.40
C TRP A 54 -22.00 10.16 3.49
N SER A 55 -23.04 9.40 3.83
CA SER A 55 -24.31 9.41 3.10
C SER A 55 -25.06 10.75 3.15
N GLU A 56 -24.89 11.54 4.22
CA GLU A 56 -25.53 12.85 4.37
C GLU A 56 -24.83 13.89 3.48
N TYR A 57 -23.50 13.96 3.54
CA TYR A 57 -22.71 14.85 2.68
C TYR A 57 -22.84 14.50 1.19
N GLY A 58 -22.94 13.20 0.89
CA GLY A 58 -23.16 12.72 -0.47
C GLY A 58 -24.50 13.15 -1.05
N LYS A 59 -25.55 13.21 -0.23
CA LYS A 59 -26.88 13.60 -0.67
C LYS A 59 -26.92 15.06 -1.16
N ASP A 60 -26.28 15.97 -0.43
CA ASP A 60 -26.17 17.37 -0.83
C ASP A 60 -25.29 17.53 -2.08
N ALA A 61 -24.18 16.79 -2.16
CA ALA A 61 -23.28 16.81 -3.32
C ALA A 61 -23.91 16.21 -4.59
N ARG A 62 -24.87 15.28 -4.43
CA ARG A 62 -25.50 14.57 -5.54
C ARG A 62 -26.67 15.33 -6.17
N SER A 63 -27.16 16.40 -5.54
CA SER A 63 -28.31 17.19 -6.01
C SER A 63 -29.54 16.30 -6.23
N ASP A 64 -29.97 16.14 -7.48
CA ASP A 64 -31.18 15.50 -7.96
C ASP A 64 -30.90 14.18 -8.69
N ARG A 65 -29.64 13.74 -8.78
CA ARG A 65 -29.32 12.47 -9.45
C ARG A 65 -29.92 11.29 -8.69
N PRO A 66 -30.41 10.24 -9.38
CA PRO A 66 -30.95 9.03 -8.76
C PRO A 66 -29.85 8.08 -8.22
N THR A 67 -30.24 7.14 -7.35
CA THR A 67 -29.32 6.15 -6.77
C THR A 67 -29.34 4.94 -7.67
N ASP A 68 -28.17 4.56 -8.18
CA ASP A 68 -28.03 3.38 -9.02
C ASP A 68 -27.88 2.15 -8.14
N LYS A 69 -28.78 1.19 -8.34
CA LYS A 69 -28.74 -0.10 -7.65
C LYS A 69 -27.84 -1.05 -8.43
N LEU A 70 -26.67 -1.36 -7.89
CA LEU A 70 -25.75 -2.33 -8.50
C LEU A 70 -26.11 -3.74 -8.04
N ASP A 71 -26.25 -4.65 -9.00
CA ASP A 71 -26.37 -6.09 -8.75
C ASP A 71 -24.97 -6.73 -8.80
N ASP A 72 -24.11 -6.33 -7.86
CA ASP A 72 -22.73 -6.83 -7.76
C ASP A 72 -22.48 -7.51 -6.41
N PRO A 73 -22.75 -8.82 -6.31
CA PRO A 73 -22.60 -9.56 -5.07
C PRO A 73 -21.13 -9.80 -4.68
N ILE A 74 -20.21 -9.75 -5.65
CA ILE A 74 -18.78 -9.99 -5.41
C ILE A 74 -18.18 -8.78 -4.72
N ASN A 75 -18.41 -7.59 -5.29
CA ASN A 75 -17.88 -6.35 -4.73
C ASN A 75 -18.51 -6.02 -3.37
N LYS A 76 -19.79 -6.40 -3.15
CA LYS A 76 -20.44 -6.29 -1.84
C LYS A 76 -19.73 -7.06 -0.72
N MET A 77 -19.15 -8.23 -1.04
CA MET A 77 -18.44 -9.07 -0.06
C MET A 77 -16.95 -8.71 0.07
N LEU A 78 -16.33 -8.19 -0.99
CA LEU A 78 -14.91 -7.84 -1.00
C LEU A 78 -14.63 -6.46 -0.39
N TYR A 79 -15.55 -5.51 -0.54
CA TYR A 79 -15.34 -4.14 -0.08
C TYR A 79 -15.57 -3.98 1.42
N SER A 80 -14.70 -3.19 2.04
CA SER A 80 -14.85 -2.79 3.44
C SER A 80 -16.09 -1.92 3.65
N ASP A 81 -16.62 -1.90 4.87
CA ASP A 81 -17.81 -1.09 5.20
C ASP A 81 -17.58 0.41 4.92
N LYS A 82 -16.34 0.89 5.05
CA LYS A 82 -15.94 2.27 4.70
C LYS A 82 -16.03 2.52 3.19
N ALA A 83 -15.52 1.61 2.36
CA ALA A 83 -15.60 1.73 0.90
C ALA A 83 -17.08 1.76 0.44
N ARG A 84 -17.91 0.88 1.00
CA ARG A 84 -19.35 0.86 0.75
C ARG A 84 -20.07 2.14 1.21
N ALA A 85 -19.64 2.75 2.32
CA ALA A 85 -20.22 4.01 2.79
C ALA A 85 -19.91 5.19 1.84
N ILE A 86 -18.72 5.20 1.24
CA ILE A 86 -18.31 6.19 0.24
C ILE A 86 -19.08 5.97 -1.08
N GLU A 87 -19.26 4.72 -1.52
CA GLU A 87 -20.02 4.47 -2.75
C GLU A 87 -21.49 4.84 -2.60
N ARG A 88 -22.07 4.59 -1.43
CA ARG A 88 -23.43 5.05 -1.08
C ARG A 88 -23.56 6.58 -1.08
N SER A 89 -22.52 7.31 -0.67
CA SER A 89 -22.55 8.77 -0.71
C SER A 89 -22.54 9.31 -2.14
N VAL A 90 -21.84 8.64 -3.05
CA VAL A 90 -21.81 9.00 -4.48
C VAL A 90 -23.07 8.54 -5.22
N GLY A 91 -23.77 7.55 -4.68
CA GLY A 91 -25.07 7.12 -5.17
C GLY A 91 -25.14 5.71 -5.72
N TYR A 92 -24.18 4.87 -5.36
CA TYR A 92 -24.18 3.45 -5.68
C TYR A 92 -24.66 2.65 -4.47
N GLU A 93 -25.69 1.83 -4.67
CA GLU A 93 -26.23 0.95 -3.64
C GLU A 93 -26.24 -0.49 -4.11
N TYR A 94 -25.46 -1.35 -3.47
CA TYR A 94 -25.44 -2.79 -3.76
C TYR A 94 -26.72 -3.47 -3.26
N LYS A 95 -27.36 -4.22 -4.14
CA LYS A 95 -28.56 -5.02 -3.83
C LYS A 95 -28.26 -6.16 -2.87
#